data_AF-A0A962JX64-F1
#
_entry.id   AF-A0A962JX64-F1
#
_cell.length_a   1.000
_cell.length_b   1.000
_cell.length_c   1.000
_cell.angle_alpha   90.00
_cell.angle_beta   90.00
_cell.angle_gamma   90.00
#
_symmetry.space_group_name_H-M   'P 1'
#
loop_
_entity.id
_entity.type
_entity.pdbx_description
1 polymer ?
#
loop_
_entity_poly.entity_id
_entity_poly.type
_entity_poly.pdbx_seq_one_letter_code
_entity_poly.pdbx_strand_id
1 'polypeptide(L)'
;MSIDTGGYVVPGEILDERGKYYIIFSEDDQQALHELLREGMVAKGLFVESGFEDRMPEGVTYRVEYGGQWQWDVTWYLLNFNVRIYDPESKLLIASAHSLRTSLGRKKPEDMIAEALDKIFID
;
A
#
# COMPACT_ATOMS: atom_id res chain seq x y z
N MET A 1 -2.61 -8.24 22.82
CA MET A 1 -2.06 -8.33 21.46
C MET A 1 -2.27 -6.96 20.84
N SER A 2 -1.21 -6.16 20.66
CA SER A 2 -1.36 -4.81 20.08
C SER A 2 -1.26 -4.93 18.57
N ILE A 3 -2.42 -4.92 17.91
CA ILE A 3 -2.59 -4.79 16.48
C ILE A 3 -3.23 -3.43 16.27
N ASP A 4 -2.66 -2.63 15.39
CA ASP A 4 -3.26 -1.36 14.99
C ASP A 4 -3.36 -1.33 13.47
N THR A 5 -4.59 -1.18 12.97
CA THR A 5 -4.87 -1.10 11.53
C THR A 5 -5.84 0.03 11.32
N GLY A 6 -5.56 0.89 10.36
CA GLY A 6 -6.44 2.01 10.04
C GLY A 6 -6.42 2.32 8.55
N GLY A 7 -7.52 2.87 8.07
CA GLY A 7 -7.64 3.44 6.74
C GLY A 7 -8.36 4.77 6.81
N TYR A 8 -8.09 5.59 5.81
CA TYR A 8 -8.72 6.89 5.60
C TYR A 8 -8.92 7.07 4.11
N VAL A 9 -10.13 7.42 3.71
CA VAL A 9 -10.47 7.89 2.37
C VAL A 9 -11.02 9.29 2.53
N VAL A 10 -10.58 10.23 1.68
CA VAL A 10 -11.08 11.61 1.72
C VAL A 10 -12.61 11.62 1.61
N PRO A 11 -13.32 12.40 2.45
CA PRO A 11 -14.77 12.47 2.39
C PRO A 11 -15.27 12.87 1.00
N GLY A 12 -16.13 12.03 0.41
CA GLY A 12 -16.69 12.24 -0.92
C GLY A 12 -15.90 11.59 -2.07
N GLU A 13 -14.70 11.07 -1.79
CA GLU A 13 -13.93 10.28 -2.74
C GLU A 13 -14.29 8.80 -2.64
N ILE A 14 -14.28 8.12 -3.79
CA ILE A 14 -14.37 6.65 -3.90
C ILE A 14 -13.25 6.24 -4.86
N LEU A 15 -12.44 5.26 -4.45
CA LEU A 15 -11.38 4.74 -5.30
C LEU A 15 -12.01 3.99 -6.48
N ASP A 16 -11.70 4.42 -7.71
CA ASP A 16 -12.20 3.78 -8.92
C ASP A 16 -11.57 2.39 -9.10
N GLU A 17 -12.40 1.33 -8.99
CA GLU A 17 -11.98 -0.06 -9.21
C GLU A 17 -11.47 -0.34 -10.63
N ARG A 18 -11.86 0.49 -11.60
CA ARG A 18 -11.42 0.40 -13.01
C ARG A 18 -10.29 1.36 -13.32
N GLY A 19 -9.87 2.16 -12.34
CA GLY A 19 -8.76 3.08 -12.45
C GLY A 19 -7.44 2.34 -12.68
N LYS A 20 -6.50 3.03 -13.33
CA LYS A 20 -5.11 2.57 -13.46
C LYS A 20 -4.32 3.05 -12.25
N TYR A 21 -3.82 2.12 -11.47
CA TYR A 21 -2.97 2.38 -10.32
C TYR A 21 -1.51 2.19 -10.70
N TYR A 22 -0.64 3.11 -10.28
CA TYR A 22 0.79 3.03 -10.52
C TYR A 22 1.56 3.10 -9.21
N ILE A 23 2.22 2.01 -8.84
CA ILE A 23 3.04 1.91 -7.63
C ILE A 23 4.44 2.46 -7.91
N ILE A 24 4.82 3.48 -7.16
CA ILE A 24 6.14 4.09 -7.24
C ILE A 24 7.15 3.23 -6.46
N PHE A 25 8.25 2.85 -7.10
CA PHE A 25 9.36 2.18 -6.43
C PHE A 25 9.95 3.08 -5.33
N SER A 26 10.07 2.53 -4.13
CA SER A 26 10.74 3.18 -3.00
C SER A 26 12.21 2.77 -2.96
N GLU A 27 13.10 3.74 -2.73
CA GLU A 27 14.53 3.44 -2.48
C GLU A 27 14.74 2.65 -1.19
N ASP A 28 13.81 2.80 -0.24
CA ASP A 28 13.80 2.09 1.05
C ASP A 28 13.06 0.75 0.97
N ASP A 29 12.69 0.29 -0.22
CA ASP A 29 12.00 -0.99 -0.35
C ASP A 29 12.90 -2.16 0.07
N GLN A 30 12.36 -2.98 0.97
CA GLN A 30 13.03 -4.15 1.50
C GLN A 30 12.10 -5.33 1.34
N GLN A 31 12.64 -6.44 0.84
CA GLN A 31 11.89 -7.68 0.59
C GLN A 31 10.75 -7.52 -0.43
N ALA A 32 10.95 -6.63 -1.41
CA ALA A 32 10.06 -6.46 -2.57
C ALA A 32 8.60 -6.13 -2.19
N LEU A 33 8.38 -5.20 -1.26
CA LEU A 33 7.02 -4.82 -0.84
C LEU A 33 6.21 -4.24 -2.00
N HIS A 34 6.82 -3.60 -3.01
CA HIS A 34 6.09 -3.18 -4.20
C HIS A 34 5.44 -4.36 -4.94
N GLU A 35 6.14 -5.49 -5.06
CA GLU A 35 5.61 -6.67 -5.76
C GLU A 35 4.44 -7.26 -4.97
N LEU A 36 4.61 -7.41 -3.65
CA LEU A 36 3.55 -7.91 -2.77
C LEU A 36 2.34 -6.97 -2.73
N LEU A 37 2.56 -5.65 -2.75
CA LEU A 37 1.50 -4.66 -2.85
C LEU A 37 0.77 -4.76 -4.19
N ARG A 38 1.52 -4.85 -5.30
CA ARG A 38 0.96 -5.03 -6.64
C ARG A 38 0.10 -6.29 -6.70
N GLU A 39 0.60 -7.41 -6.18
CA GLU A 39 -0.13 -8.68 -6.13
C GLU A 39 -1.40 -8.58 -5.28
N GLY A 40 -1.32 -7.95 -4.10
CA GLY A 40 -2.49 -7.73 -3.24
C GLY A 40 -3.55 -6.86 -3.89
N MET A 41 -3.16 -5.79 -4.59
CA MET A 41 -4.08 -4.93 -5.33
C MET A 41 -4.68 -5.63 -6.56
N VAL A 42 -3.88 -6.42 -7.30
CA VAL A 42 -4.37 -7.24 -8.44
C VAL A 42 -5.34 -8.32 -7.97
N ALA A 43 -5.11 -8.93 -6.81
CA ALA A 43 -6.01 -9.91 -6.21
C ALA A 43 -7.39 -9.33 -5.85
N LYS A 44 -7.47 -8.00 -5.65
CA LYS A 44 -8.73 -7.24 -5.50
C LYS A 44 -9.36 -6.83 -6.84
N GLY A 45 -8.80 -7.24 -7.97
CA GLY A 45 -9.33 -6.96 -9.31
C GLY A 45 -8.89 -5.61 -9.91
N LEU A 46 -7.92 -4.93 -9.31
CA LEU A 46 -7.45 -3.61 -9.77
C LEU A 46 -6.44 -3.74 -10.92
N PHE A 47 -6.40 -2.74 -11.79
CA PHE A 47 -5.37 -2.60 -12.82
C PHE A 47 -4.15 -1.88 -12.26
N VAL A 48 -3.05 -2.61 -12.04
CA VAL A 48 -1.88 -2.09 -11.32
C VAL A 48 -0.59 -2.35 -12.07
N GLU A 49 0.16 -1.28 -12.29
CA GLU A 49 1.54 -1.32 -12.76
C GLU A 49 2.47 -0.76 -11.67
N SER A 50 3.76 -1.01 -11.78
CA SER A 50 4.75 -0.52 -10.81
C SER A 50 6.05 -0.13 -11.50
N GLY A 51 6.70 0.93 -11.04
CA GLY A 51 7.98 1.37 -11.58
C GLY A 51 8.49 2.66 -10.96
N PHE A 52 9.54 3.23 -11.57
CA PHE A 52 10.10 4.51 -11.15
C PHE A 52 9.15 5.68 -11.49
N GLU A 53 9.15 6.72 -10.66
CA GLU A 53 8.27 7.89 -10.84
C GLU A 53 8.46 8.58 -12.19
N ASP A 54 9.70 8.68 -12.67
CA ASP A 54 10.05 9.28 -13.97
C ASP A 54 9.56 8.46 -15.18
N ARG A 55 9.06 7.25 -14.96
CA ARG A 55 8.51 6.34 -15.98
C ARG A 55 7.01 6.10 -15.83
N MET A 56 6.34 6.84 -14.95
CA MET A 56 4.89 6.74 -14.80
C MET A 56 4.19 7.10 -16.12
N PRO A 57 3.34 6.22 -16.69
CA PRO A 57 2.62 6.51 -17.93
C PRO A 57 1.64 7.68 -17.79
N GLU A 58 1.34 8.35 -18.91
CA GLU A 58 0.22 9.29 -18.95
C GLU A 58 -1.12 8.57 -18.75
N GLY A 59 -2.10 9.27 -18.16
CA GLY A 59 -3.44 8.73 -17.93
C GLY A 59 -3.52 7.66 -16.83
N VAL A 60 -2.53 7.59 -15.94
CA VAL A 60 -2.67 6.91 -14.64
C VAL A 60 -3.78 7.62 -13.85
N THR A 61 -4.66 6.84 -13.22
CA THR A 61 -5.74 7.38 -12.39
C THR A 61 -5.22 7.71 -11.00
N TYR A 62 -4.37 6.84 -10.45
CA TYR A 62 -3.84 7.00 -9.10
C TYR A 62 -2.36 6.66 -9.00
N ARG A 63 -1.60 7.54 -8.34
CA ARG A 63 -0.24 7.27 -7.88
C ARG A 63 -0.32 6.56 -6.52
N VAL A 64 0.42 5.47 -6.37
CA VAL A 64 0.48 4.69 -5.13
C VAL A 64 1.90 4.74 -4.57
N GLU A 65 2.02 5.14 -3.31
CA GLU A 65 3.26 5.11 -2.54
C GLU A 65 3.10 4.16 -1.35
N TYR A 66 4.19 3.57 -0.90
CA TYR A 66 4.18 2.65 0.23
C TYR A 66 5.45 2.77 1.05
N GLY A 67 5.41 2.22 2.26
CA GLY A 67 6.58 2.09 3.10
C GLY A 67 6.47 0.93 4.08
N GLY A 68 7.58 0.25 4.28
CA GLY A 68 7.74 -0.79 5.31
C GLY A 68 8.69 -0.33 6.40
N GLN A 69 8.28 -0.45 7.66
CA GLN A 69 9.19 -0.38 8.79
C GLN A 69 9.54 -1.80 9.21
N TRP A 70 10.80 -2.17 9.02
CA TRP A 70 11.33 -3.48 9.38
C TRP A 70 12.02 -3.43 10.72
N GLN A 71 11.90 -4.50 11.48
CA GLN A 71 12.59 -4.66 12.75
C GLN A 71 13.31 -6.00 12.79
N TRP A 72 14.45 -5.99 13.49
CA TRP A 72 15.17 -7.18 13.87
C TRP A 72 15.14 -7.30 15.40
N ASP A 73 14.59 -8.40 15.91
CA ASP A 73 14.64 -8.73 17.34
C ASP A 73 15.28 -10.10 17.59
N VAL A 74 14.78 -11.12 16.88
CA VAL A 74 15.20 -12.53 16.86
C VAL A 74 15.20 -13.03 15.41
N THR A 75 14.27 -12.51 14.61
CA THR A 75 14.23 -12.65 13.15
C THR A 75 13.77 -11.32 12.54
N TRP A 76 14.04 -11.10 11.25
CA TRP A 76 13.49 -9.95 10.53
C TRP A 76 11.97 -10.08 10.41
N TYR A 77 11.25 -9.00 10.70
CA TYR A 77 9.81 -8.93 10.51
C TYR A 77 9.36 -7.52 10.15
N LEU A 78 8.23 -7.44 9.45
CA LEU A 78 7.57 -6.19 9.14
C LEU A 78 6.84 -5.70 10.39
N LEU A 79 7.31 -4.62 11.01
CA LEU A 79 6.66 -3.99 12.15
C LEU A 79 5.44 -3.21 11.68
N ASN A 80 5.59 -2.44 10.60
CA ASN A 80 4.56 -1.56 10.08
C ASN A 80 4.58 -1.56 8.56
N PHE A 81 3.41 -1.65 7.94
CA PHE A 81 3.19 -1.37 6.53
C PHE A 81 2.27 -0.16 6.39
N ASN A 82 2.58 0.75 5.48
CA ASN A 82 1.69 1.84 5.10
C ASN A 82 1.63 2.01 3.59
N VAL A 83 0.46 2.43 3.11
CA VAL A 83 0.19 2.74 1.71
C VAL A 83 -0.57 4.06 1.63
N ARG A 84 -0.26 4.87 0.61
CA ARG A 84 -0.92 6.13 0.31
C ARG A 84 -1.24 6.19 -1.17
N ILE A 85 -2.44 6.67 -1.48
CA ILE A 85 -2.96 6.80 -2.83
C ILE A 85 -3.21 8.28 -3.08
N TYR A 86 -2.69 8.80 -4.18
CA TYR A 86 -2.76 10.19 -4.56
C TYR A 86 -3.34 10.37 -5.95
N ASP A 87 -3.94 11.53 -6.18
CA ASP A 87 -4.13 12.06 -7.51
C ASP A 87 -2.75 12.35 -8.13
N PRO A 88 -2.45 11.82 -9.34
CA PRO A 88 -1.09 11.86 -9.89
C PRO A 88 -0.66 13.26 -10.34
N GLU A 89 -1.59 14.15 -10.70
CA GLU A 89 -1.28 15.50 -11.18
C GLU A 89 -1.13 16.50 -10.03
N SER A 90 -2.15 16.58 -9.18
CA SER A 90 -2.22 17.53 -8.06
C SER A 90 -1.44 17.08 -6.83
N LYS A 91 -1.11 15.78 -6.75
CA LYS A 91 -0.48 15.12 -5.59
C LYS A 91 -1.33 15.20 -4.31
N LEU A 92 -2.64 15.41 -4.46
CA LEU A 92 -3.57 15.38 -3.34
C LEU A 92 -3.76 13.95 -2.84
N LEU A 93 -3.72 13.76 -1.52
CA LEU A 93 -3.98 12.47 -0.90
C LEU A 93 -5.46 12.11 -1.07
N ILE A 94 -5.73 10.95 -1.64
CA ILE A 94 -7.08 10.41 -1.82
C ILE A 94 -7.40 9.37 -0.74
N ALA A 95 -6.44 8.48 -0.47
CA ALA A 95 -6.58 7.45 0.55
C ALA A 95 -5.25 7.10 1.20
N SER A 96 -5.31 6.59 2.43
CA SER A 96 -4.15 6.01 3.10
C SER A 96 -4.58 4.87 4.01
N ALA A 97 -3.70 3.89 4.20
CA ALA A 97 -3.93 2.80 5.12
C ALA A 97 -2.63 2.31 5.75
N HIS A 98 -2.75 1.61 6.88
CA HIS A 98 -1.63 0.98 7.54
C HIS A 98 -2.01 -0.30 8.28
N SER A 99 -1.01 -1.15 8.52
CA SER A 99 -1.05 -2.29 9.43
C SER A 99 0.22 -2.30 10.27
N LEU A 100 0.07 -2.14 11.59
CA LEU A 100 1.13 -2.12 12.59
C LEU A 100 0.97 -3.32 13.53
N ARG A 101 2.04 -4.11 13.65
CA ARG A 101 2.07 -5.35 14.44
C ARG A 101 3.35 -5.46 15.25
N THR A 102 3.20 -5.50 16.58
CA THR A 102 4.31 -5.81 17.48
C THR A 102 4.84 -7.24 17.29
N SER A 103 6.06 -7.51 17.78
CA SER A 103 6.73 -8.80 17.63
C SER A 103 5.91 -10.01 18.10
N LEU A 104 5.05 -9.86 19.12
CA LEU A 104 4.18 -10.94 19.62
C LEU A 104 3.00 -11.25 18.68
N GLY A 105 2.62 -10.31 17.81
CA GLY A 105 1.51 -10.41 16.85
C GLY A 105 1.94 -10.41 15.39
N ARG A 106 3.20 -10.82 15.12
CA ARG A 106 3.80 -10.88 13.78
C ARG A 106 2.93 -11.63 12.77
N LYS A 107 2.95 -11.14 11.54
CA LYS A 107 2.37 -11.79 10.36
C LYS A 107 3.34 -11.69 9.19
N LYS A 108 3.02 -12.40 8.11
CA LYS A 108 3.75 -12.24 6.86
C LYS A 108 3.46 -10.87 6.25
N PRO A 109 4.41 -10.28 5.49
CA PRO A 109 4.18 -9.01 4.79
C PRO A 109 2.90 -9.00 3.95
N GLU A 110 2.64 -10.07 3.20
CA GLU A 110 1.43 -10.19 2.36
C GLU A 110 0.13 -10.02 3.16
N ASP A 111 0.07 -10.61 4.36
CA ASP A 111 -1.11 -10.51 5.23
C ASP A 111 -1.30 -9.07 5.76
N MET A 112 -0.20 -8.38 6.07
CA MET A 112 -0.25 -7.00 6.56
C MET A 112 -0.64 -6.01 5.46
N ILE A 113 -0.19 -6.27 4.24
CA ILE A 113 -0.60 -5.53 3.04
C ILE A 113 -2.09 -5.72 2.80
N ALA A 114 -2.58 -6.97 2.81
CA ALA A 114 -4.00 -7.26 2.67
C ALA A 114 -4.84 -6.54 3.73
N GLU A 115 -4.41 -6.60 5.00
CA GLU A 115 -5.06 -5.89 6.10
C GLU A 115 -5.17 -4.39 5.89
N ALA A 116 -4.14 -3.75 5.33
CA ALA A 116 -4.16 -2.32 5.01
C ALA A 116 -5.09 -2.03 3.81
N LEU A 117 -4.99 -2.81 2.73
CA LEU A 117 -5.83 -2.66 1.55
C LEU A 117 -7.32 -2.83 1.89
N ASP A 118 -7.67 -3.77 2.76
CA ASP A 118 -9.04 -3.98 3.26
C ASP A 118 -9.62 -2.78 4.00
N LYS A 119 -8.79 -1.79 4.41
CA LYS A 119 -9.29 -0.56 5.04
C LYS A 119 -9.72 0.52 4.07
N ILE A 120 -9.29 0.44 2.81
CA ILE A 120 -9.55 1.49 1.80
C ILE A 120 -10.25 0.95 0.55
N PHE A 121 -10.22 -0.37 0.32
CA PHE A 121 -10.99 -1.08 -0.70
C PHE A 121 -11.96 -2.03 0.01
N ILE A 122 -13.16 -1.52 0.29
CA ILE A 122 -14.24 -2.24 0.98
C ILE A 122 -15.16 -2.82 -0.08
N ASP A 123 -15.42 -4.13 -0.01
CA ASP A 123 -16.47 -4.82 -0.79
C ASP A 123 -17.89 -4.40 -0.34
#